data_AF-A0A643F3C4-F1
#
_entry.id   AF-A0A643F3C4-F1
#
_cell.length_a   1.000
_cell.length_b   1.000
_cell.length_c   1.000
_cell.angle_alpha   90.00
_cell.angle_beta   90.00
_cell.angle_gamma   90.00
#
_symmetry.space_group_name_H-M   'P 1'
#
loop_
_entity.id
_entity.type
_entity.pdbx_description
1 polymer ?
#
loop_
_entity_poly.entity_id
_entity_poly.type
_entity_poly.pdbx_seq_one_letter_code
_entity_poly.pdbx_strand_id
1 'polypeptide(L)'
;MSIPVEVRLGAAPHNREDAVRAAGAVLAQAGHVHPAYVDSLLQREKVANTFLGQGVAIPHGMIEDKHLVQRTGLAVLQVPAGVRWGDDAKQARLVVAIAAASDEHIAVLRRLTRLMRDEALMRRLVETSDPQDIVRALTAEDEAVATAAPALEDFPLGREVALNYPNGLHARPAGQWAQTAQRFAARVHVRCGSTVVDGKNVAALLSLGAGRGATLRLSAQGPDAEEALRALRAVIVRLGDEEARQAQLAASRQSQAQGLGSALGDWQPTARQTFTGIAASPGLVIGTLVQAEGAALEVEDRYRSAPLEAEALERALQAALAELETLSAQARAAGRTEQAGIFHAHAGLLRDAALLQAVSRGIVQGHGAAWAWRHALGERVAAQRALPDATLAARAADLQDAGERVLRQ
;
A
#
# COMPACT_ATOMS: atom_id res chain seq x y z
N MET A 1 -16.37 -1.64 -15.85
CA MET A 1 -16.47 -2.30 -17.17
C MET A 1 -15.64 -3.57 -17.08
N SER A 2 -16.22 -4.73 -17.40
CA SER A 2 -15.49 -5.99 -17.36
C SER A 2 -14.37 -6.00 -18.42
N ILE A 3 -13.16 -6.38 -18.01
CA ILE A 3 -12.05 -6.55 -18.94
C ILE A 3 -12.37 -7.76 -19.84
N PRO A 4 -12.35 -7.62 -21.18
CA PRO A 4 -12.61 -8.74 -22.08
C PRO A 4 -11.50 -9.79 -21.95
N VAL A 5 -11.89 -11.08 -21.94
CA VAL A 5 -10.98 -12.22 -21.79
C VAL A 5 -11.19 -13.20 -22.94
N GLU A 6 -10.15 -13.34 -23.75
CA GLU A 6 -10.09 -14.29 -24.85
C GLU A 6 -9.40 -15.57 -24.37
N VAL A 7 -9.96 -16.73 -24.68
CA VAL A 7 -9.43 -18.01 -24.16
C VAL A 7 -9.16 -18.97 -25.30
N ARG A 8 -7.96 -19.57 -25.30
CA ARG A 8 -7.61 -20.72 -26.13
C ARG A 8 -7.27 -21.92 -25.27
N LEU A 9 -8.11 -22.96 -25.37
CA LEU A 9 -7.97 -24.21 -24.63
C LEU A 9 -7.00 -25.19 -25.31
N GLY A 10 -6.45 -26.12 -24.52
CA GLY A 10 -5.73 -27.29 -25.02
C GLY A 10 -4.51 -27.01 -25.90
N ALA A 11 -3.82 -25.89 -25.70
CA ALA A 11 -2.66 -25.55 -26.51
C ALA A 11 -1.41 -26.34 -26.11
N ALA A 12 -0.52 -26.54 -27.08
CA ALA A 12 0.74 -27.27 -26.92
C ALA A 12 1.92 -26.49 -27.51
N PRO A 13 2.29 -25.32 -26.95
CA PRO A 13 3.50 -24.62 -27.36
C PRO A 13 4.75 -25.43 -27.00
N HIS A 14 5.76 -25.47 -27.89
CA HIS A 14 6.98 -26.25 -27.64
C HIS A 14 7.87 -25.62 -26.57
N ASN A 15 7.84 -24.30 -26.46
CA ASN A 15 8.69 -23.54 -25.56
C ASN A 15 7.99 -22.25 -25.10
N ARG A 16 8.65 -21.52 -24.20
CA ARG A 16 8.18 -20.25 -23.66
C ARG A 16 7.87 -19.21 -24.73
N GLU A 17 8.76 -19.03 -25.71
CA GLU A 17 8.55 -18.03 -26.78
C GLU A 17 7.33 -18.37 -27.64
N ASP A 18 7.15 -19.66 -27.97
CA ASP A 18 5.96 -20.14 -28.68
C ASP A 18 4.69 -19.80 -27.88
N ALA A 19 4.70 -20.02 -26.57
CA ALA A 19 3.56 -19.74 -25.71
C ALA A 19 3.24 -18.23 -25.62
N VAL A 20 4.27 -17.39 -25.48
CA VAL A 20 4.12 -15.91 -25.49
C VAL A 20 3.59 -15.42 -26.83
N ARG A 21 4.17 -15.87 -27.95
CA ARG A 21 3.69 -15.53 -29.30
C ARG A 21 2.26 -15.95 -29.49
N ALA A 22 1.93 -17.16 -29.07
CA ALA A 22 0.63 -17.72 -29.30
C ALA A 22 -0.44 -17.04 -28.42
N ALA A 23 -0.12 -16.58 -27.20
CA ALA A 23 -1.03 -15.78 -26.38
C ALA A 23 -1.14 -14.32 -26.89
N GLY A 24 -0.03 -13.72 -27.33
CA GLY A 24 -0.03 -12.39 -27.96
C GLY A 24 -0.81 -12.34 -29.28
N ALA A 25 -0.75 -13.42 -30.09
CA ALA A 25 -1.55 -13.54 -31.30
C ALA A 25 -3.06 -13.55 -31.01
N VAL A 26 -3.50 -14.14 -29.90
CA VAL A 26 -4.90 -14.10 -29.47
C VAL A 26 -5.32 -12.66 -29.15
N LEU A 27 -4.49 -11.90 -28.43
CA LEU A 27 -4.75 -10.46 -28.18
C LEU A 27 -4.86 -9.65 -29.47
N ALA A 28 -3.96 -9.90 -30.44
CA ALA A 28 -3.94 -9.19 -31.71
C ALA A 28 -5.14 -9.54 -32.60
N GLN A 29 -5.50 -10.83 -32.69
CA GLN A 29 -6.67 -11.30 -33.45
C GLN A 29 -7.98 -10.76 -32.90
N ALA A 30 -8.08 -10.63 -31.57
CA ALA A 30 -9.23 -10.01 -30.92
C ALA A 30 -9.20 -8.48 -30.96
N GLY A 31 -8.20 -7.85 -31.60
CA GLY A 31 -8.13 -6.39 -31.74
C GLY A 31 -7.90 -5.64 -30.42
N HIS A 32 -7.23 -6.26 -29.44
CA HIS A 32 -6.80 -5.56 -28.22
C HIS A 32 -5.49 -4.80 -28.43
N VAL A 33 -4.64 -5.30 -29.32
CA VAL A 33 -3.29 -4.76 -29.54
C VAL A 33 -2.93 -4.79 -31.02
N HIS A 34 -2.04 -3.90 -31.43
CA HIS A 34 -1.37 -3.98 -32.72
C HIS A 34 -0.48 -5.24 -32.78
N PRO A 35 -0.35 -5.94 -33.93
CA PRO A 35 0.46 -7.16 -34.04
C PRO A 35 1.92 -7.01 -33.56
N ALA A 36 2.51 -5.82 -33.71
CA ALA A 36 3.86 -5.51 -33.20
C ALA A 36 3.98 -5.63 -31.66
N TYR A 37 2.87 -5.57 -30.91
CA TYR A 37 2.88 -5.76 -29.46
C TYR A 37 3.34 -7.17 -29.05
N VAL A 38 3.24 -8.16 -29.94
CA VAL A 38 3.78 -9.51 -29.70
C VAL A 38 5.29 -9.48 -29.50
N ASP A 39 6.00 -8.63 -30.25
CA ASP A 39 7.44 -8.47 -30.07
C ASP A 39 7.76 -7.77 -28.75
N SER A 40 6.91 -6.84 -28.31
CA SER A 40 7.01 -6.22 -26.98
C SER A 40 6.87 -7.23 -25.85
N LEU A 41 5.92 -8.16 -25.94
CA LEU A 41 5.75 -9.26 -24.97
C LEU A 41 7.03 -10.11 -24.87
N LEU A 42 7.65 -10.43 -26.01
CA LEU A 42 8.87 -11.22 -26.06
C LEU A 42 10.09 -10.47 -25.53
N GLN A 43 10.21 -9.18 -25.84
CA GLN A 43 11.25 -8.32 -25.29
C GLN A 43 11.14 -8.23 -23.77
N ARG A 44 9.92 -8.05 -23.24
CA ARG A 44 9.67 -8.02 -21.81
C ARG A 44 10.07 -9.31 -21.10
N GLU A 45 9.78 -10.47 -21.71
CA GLU A 45 10.14 -11.79 -21.19
C GLU A 45 11.66 -12.04 -21.17
N LYS A 46 12.42 -11.41 -22.08
CA LYS A 46 13.89 -11.45 -22.07
C LYS A 46 14.50 -10.65 -20.93
N VAL A 47 13.85 -9.55 -20.53
CA VAL A 47 14.31 -8.67 -19.44
C VAL A 47 14.05 -9.28 -18.07
N ALA A 48 12.87 -9.87 -17.86
CA ALA A 48 12.61 -10.64 -16.64
C ALA A 48 11.55 -11.71 -16.88
N ASN A 49 11.73 -12.86 -16.23
CA ASN A 49 10.80 -13.98 -16.29
C ASN A 49 9.40 -13.55 -15.80
N THR A 50 8.35 -13.79 -16.59
CA THR A 50 6.96 -13.45 -16.23
C THR A 50 6.19 -14.58 -15.55
N PHE A 51 6.86 -15.64 -15.11
CA PHE A 51 6.27 -16.70 -14.31
C PHE A 51 5.87 -16.17 -12.93
N LEU A 52 4.59 -16.28 -12.60
CA LEU A 52 4.02 -15.77 -11.36
C LEU A 52 4.05 -16.81 -10.23
N GLY A 53 3.90 -18.09 -10.56
CA GLY A 53 3.85 -19.21 -9.60
C GLY A 53 2.68 -20.18 -9.86
N GLN A 54 2.71 -21.36 -9.23
CA GLN A 54 1.63 -22.37 -9.30
C GLN A 54 1.11 -22.68 -10.72
N GLY A 55 2.03 -22.68 -11.69
CA GLY A 55 1.70 -22.95 -13.09
C GLY A 55 1.12 -21.78 -13.88
N VAL A 56 1.20 -20.54 -13.38
CA VAL A 56 0.69 -19.34 -14.07
C VAL A 56 1.86 -18.46 -14.56
N ALA A 57 1.79 -18.02 -15.82
CA ALA A 57 2.68 -17.01 -16.39
C ALA A 57 1.88 -15.80 -16.92
N ILE A 58 2.46 -14.61 -16.86
CA ILE A 58 1.78 -13.33 -17.16
C ILE A 58 2.56 -12.44 -18.14
N PRO A 59 2.73 -12.86 -19.40
CA PRO A 59 3.41 -12.04 -20.39
C PRO A 59 2.65 -10.71 -20.60
N HIS A 60 3.37 -9.60 -20.48
CA HIS A 60 2.87 -8.25 -20.71
C HIS A 60 3.92 -7.47 -21.51
N GLY A 61 3.53 -6.43 -22.24
CA GLY A 61 4.45 -5.64 -23.04
C GLY A 61 5.35 -4.75 -22.18
N MET A 62 6.33 -4.15 -22.82
CA MET A 62 7.17 -3.09 -22.26
C MET A 62 6.35 -1.80 -22.05
N ILE A 63 6.79 -0.93 -21.13
CA ILE A 63 6.06 0.30 -20.79
C ILE A 63 6.07 1.29 -21.97
N GLU A 64 7.16 1.30 -22.74
CA GLU A 64 7.40 2.18 -23.88
C GLU A 64 6.48 1.85 -25.06
N ASP A 65 6.04 0.59 -25.14
CA ASP A 65 5.19 0.05 -26.21
C ASP A 65 3.69 0.12 -25.89
N LYS A 66 3.30 0.80 -24.79
CA LYS A 66 1.89 0.98 -24.41
C LYS A 66 1.03 1.58 -25.53
N HIS A 67 1.62 2.39 -26.40
CA HIS A 67 0.95 2.99 -27.55
C HIS A 67 0.45 1.95 -28.58
N LEU A 68 0.93 0.71 -28.53
CA LEU A 68 0.46 -0.40 -29.36
C LEU A 68 -0.80 -1.08 -28.80
N VAL A 69 -1.22 -0.74 -27.57
CA VAL A 69 -2.47 -1.23 -26.97
C VAL A 69 -3.64 -0.39 -27.47
N GLN A 70 -4.56 -1.02 -28.19
CA GLN A 70 -5.76 -0.35 -28.74
C GLN A 70 -6.89 -0.29 -27.71
N ARG A 71 -7.05 -1.35 -26.91
CA ARG A 71 -8.01 -1.45 -25.82
C ARG A 71 -7.53 -2.48 -24.79
N THR A 72 -7.86 -2.29 -23.51
CA THR A 72 -7.53 -3.28 -22.47
C THR A 72 -8.17 -4.62 -22.80
N GLY A 73 -7.42 -5.71 -22.65
CA GLY A 73 -7.90 -7.08 -22.83
C GLY A 73 -6.91 -8.11 -22.31
N LEU A 74 -7.44 -9.30 -22.05
CA LEU A 74 -6.66 -10.46 -21.62
C LEU A 74 -6.76 -11.56 -22.66
N ALA A 75 -5.68 -12.30 -22.85
CA ALA A 75 -5.70 -13.57 -23.56
C ALA A 75 -5.16 -14.67 -22.67
N VAL A 76 -5.88 -15.78 -22.56
CA VAL A 76 -5.51 -16.93 -21.75
C VAL A 76 -5.24 -18.10 -22.67
N LEU A 77 -4.03 -18.64 -22.55
CA LEU A 77 -3.62 -19.87 -23.20
C LEU A 77 -3.53 -20.97 -22.15
N GLN A 78 -4.43 -21.95 -22.25
CA GLN A 78 -4.38 -23.16 -21.41
C GLN A 78 -3.43 -24.17 -22.05
N VAL A 79 -2.48 -24.66 -21.26
CA VAL A 79 -1.44 -25.61 -21.67
C VAL A 79 -1.45 -26.81 -20.71
N PRO A 80 -2.35 -27.79 -20.91
CA PRO A 80 -2.56 -28.89 -19.94
C PRO A 80 -1.29 -29.68 -19.63
N ALA A 81 -0.46 -29.93 -20.65
CA ALA A 81 0.82 -30.63 -20.51
C ALA A 81 1.90 -29.82 -19.79
N GLY A 82 1.68 -28.52 -19.62
CA GLY A 82 2.67 -27.56 -19.16
C GLY A 82 3.71 -27.21 -20.23
N VAL A 83 4.21 -25.97 -20.19
CA VAL A 83 5.34 -25.52 -20.98
C VAL A 83 6.42 -24.97 -20.04
N ARG A 84 7.68 -25.34 -20.28
CA ARG A 84 8.80 -24.89 -19.44
C ARG A 84 8.96 -23.37 -19.51
N TRP A 85 9.09 -22.72 -18.35
CA TRP A 85 9.14 -21.27 -18.24
C TRP A 85 10.36 -20.77 -17.44
N GLY A 86 11.53 -20.81 -18.08
CA GLY A 86 12.82 -20.41 -17.50
C GLY A 86 13.75 -21.60 -17.17
N ASP A 87 14.79 -21.32 -16.37
CA ASP A 87 15.91 -22.24 -16.16
C ASP A 87 15.62 -23.35 -15.12
N ASP A 88 14.63 -23.16 -14.25
CA ASP A 88 14.16 -24.17 -13.29
C ASP A 88 13.12 -25.14 -13.89
N ALA A 89 12.79 -26.21 -13.16
CA ALA A 89 11.71 -27.18 -13.47
C ALA A 89 10.28 -26.58 -13.46
N LYS A 90 10.14 -25.25 -13.56
CA LYS A 90 8.87 -24.51 -13.54
C LYS A 90 8.15 -24.69 -14.87
N GLN A 91 6.90 -25.16 -14.80
CA GLN A 91 6.02 -25.32 -15.95
C GLN A 91 4.82 -24.40 -15.82
N ALA A 92 4.56 -23.58 -16.85
CA ALA A 92 3.32 -22.82 -16.96
C ALA A 92 2.24 -23.68 -17.63
N ARG A 93 1.07 -23.78 -16.99
CA ARG A 93 -0.13 -24.46 -17.49
C ARG A 93 -1.25 -23.47 -17.86
N LEU A 94 -1.17 -22.25 -17.36
CA LEU A 94 -2.00 -21.12 -17.80
C LEU A 94 -1.07 -19.94 -18.12
N VAL A 95 -1.13 -19.43 -19.35
CA VAL A 95 -0.39 -18.24 -19.78
C VAL A 95 -1.39 -17.14 -20.04
N VAL A 96 -1.34 -16.07 -19.24
CA VAL A 96 -2.31 -14.97 -19.26
C VAL A 96 -1.62 -13.73 -19.80
N ALA A 97 -1.73 -13.49 -21.10
CA ALA A 97 -1.20 -12.31 -21.74
C ALA A 97 -2.07 -11.08 -21.44
N ILE A 98 -1.44 -9.97 -21.08
CA ILE A 98 -2.12 -8.74 -20.66
C ILE A 98 -1.83 -7.60 -21.65
N ALA A 99 -2.91 -7.03 -22.19
CA ALA A 99 -2.90 -5.75 -22.88
C ALA A 99 -3.57 -4.72 -21.97
N ALA A 100 -2.83 -3.77 -21.43
CA ALA A 100 -3.38 -2.74 -20.55
C ALA A 100 -2.77 -1.37 -20.86
N ALA A 101 -3.62 -0.37 -21.08
CA ALA A 101 -3.21 1.02 -21.32
C ALA A 101 -2.92 1.79 -20.01
N SER A 102 -3.40 1.28 -18.86
CA SER A 102 -3.35 1.92 -17.53
C SER A 102 -2.92 0.92 -16.43
N ASP A 103 -3.07 1.29 -15.15
CA ASP A 103 -2.80 0.45 -13.95
C ASP A 103 -3.79 -0.72 -13.78
N GLU A 104 -4.65 -0.97 -14.76
CA GLU A 104 -5.62 -2.08 -14.80
C GLU A 104 -4.96 -3.46 -14.69
N HIS A 105 -3.67 -3.60 -15.00
CA HIS A 105 -2.93 -4.85 -14.78
C HIS A 105 -2.91 -5.26 -13.28
N ILE A 106 -2.98 -4.30 -12.35
CA ILE A 106 -2.97 -4.57 -10.90
C ILE A 106 -4.25 -5.31 -10.47
N ALA A 107 -5.39 -4.94 -11.06
CA ALA A 107 -6.66 -5.62 -10.80
C ALA A 107 -6.60 -7.10 -11.24
N VAL A 108 -5.95 -7.38 -12.36
CA VAL A 108 -5.74 -8.73 -12.89
C VAL A 108 -4.79 -9.53 -12.00
N LEU A 109 -3.69 -8.92 -11.54
CA LEU A 109 -2.74 -9.56 -10.60
C LEU A 109 -3.40 -9.97 -9.27
N ARG A 110 -4.31 -9.15 -8.73
CA ARG A 110 -5.09 -9.52 -7.53
C ARG A 110 -5.97 -10.75 -7.75
N ARG A 111 -6.51 -10.93 -8.95
CA ARG A 111 -7.36 -12.10 -9.28
C ARG A 111 -6.50 -13.35 -9.46
N LEU A 112 -5.39 -13.23 -10.18
CA LEU A 112 -4.44 -14.31 -10.41
C LEU A 112 -3.79 -14.81 -9.10
N THR A 113 -3.45 -13.92 -8.17
CA THR A 113 -2.92 -14.32 -6.86
C THR A 113 -3.93 -15.10 -6.01
N ARG A 114 -5.25 -14.90 -6.19
CA ARG A 114 -6.28 -15.76 -5.57
C ARG A 114 -6.36 -17.12 -6.23
N LEU A 115 -6.36 -17.17 -7.57
CA LEU A 115 -6.35 -18.44 -8.31
C LEU A 115 -5.18 -19.31 -7.85
N MET A 116 -3.99 -18.73 -7.71
CA MET A 116 -2.80 -19.44 -7.25
C MET A 116 -2.88 -19.96 -5.81
N ARG A 117 -3.78 -19.44 -4.96
CA ARG A 117 -4.00 -19.93 -3.59
C ARG A 117 -5.02 -21.06 -3.52
N ASP A 118 -5.80 -21.28 -4.57
CA ASP A 118 -6.82 -22.31 -4.66
C ASP A 118 -6.38 -23.41 -5.64
N GLU A 119 -5.69 -24.43 -5.09
CA GLU A 119 -5.18 -25.56 -5.88
C GLU A 119 -6.29 -26.38 -6.55
N ALA A 120 -7.51 -26.38 -6.01
CA ALA A 120 -8.63 -27.11 -6.58
C ALA A 120 -9.19 -26.36 -7.80
N LEU A 121 -9.34 -25.04 -7.69
CA LEU A 121 -9.71 -24.20 -8.81
C LEU A 121 -8.64 -24.23 -9.91
N MET A 122 -7.36 -24.14 -9.56
CA MET A 122 -6.28 -24.25 -10.56
C MET A 122 -6.29 -25.57 -11.32
N ARG A 123 -6.46 -26.72 -10.64
CA ARG A 123 -6.60 -28.01 -11.32
C ARG A 123 -7.79 -28.03 -12.28
N ARG A 124 -8.95 -27.53 -11.85
CA ARG A 124 -10.12 -27.39 -12.72
C ARG A 124 -9.85 -26.54 -13.95
N LEU A 125 -9.19 -25.40 -13.80
CA LEU A 125 -8.89 -24.52 -14.94
C LEU A 125 -7.83 -25.11 -15.90
N VAL A 126 -6.95 -25.97 -15.42
CA VAL A 126 -5.98 -26.69 -16.26
C VAL A 126 -6.64 -27.81 -17.06
N GLU A 127 -7.67 -28.43 -16.52
CA GLU A 127 -8.34 -29.61 -17.10
C GLU A 127 -9.66 -29.29 -17.81
N THR A 128 -10.20 -28.09 -17.63
CA THR A 128 -11.50 -27.71 -18.21
C THR A 128 -11.48 -27.72 -19.73
N SER A 129 -12.58 -28.19 -20.31
CA SER A 129 -12.91 -28.10 -21.74
C SER A 129 -13.87 -26.95 -22.06
N ASP A 130 -14.28 -26.17 -21.06
CA ASP A 130 -15.16 -25.00 -21.21
C ASP A 130 -14.36 -23.70 -21.02
N PRO A 131 -14.20 -22.86 -22.07
CA PRO A 131 -13.46 -21.61 -21.96
C PRO A 131 -14.14 -20.63 -20.98
N GLN A 132 -15.45 -20.76 -20.76
CA GLN A 132 -16.18 -19.91 -19.82
C GLN A 132 -15.80 -20.15 -18.36
N ASP A 133 -15.22 -21.30 -18.01
CA ASP A 133 -14.67 -21.51 -16.67
C ASP A 133 -13.49 -20.59 -16.39
N ILE A 134 -12.60 -20.44 -17.38
CA ILE A 134 -11.44 -19.56 -17.31
C ILE A 134 -11.87 -18.09 -17.33
N VAL A 135 -12.81 -17.74 -18.21
CA VAL A 135 -13.38 -16.38 -18.25
C VAL A 135 -13.96 -16.05 -16.88
N ARG A 136 -14.89 -16.85 -16.34
CA ARG A 136 -15.48 -16.65 -15.02
C ARG A 136 -14.44 -16.53 -13.92
N ALA A 137 -13.42 -17.39 -13.90
CA ALA A 137 -12.36 -17.32 -12.89
C ALA A 137 -11.57 -15.99 -12.92
N LEU A 138 -11.43 -15.36 -14.08
CA LEU A 138 -10.65 -14.13 -14.28
C LEU A 138 -11.50 -12.85 -14.35
N THR A 139 -12.79 -12.97 -14.69
CA THR A 139 -13.73 -11.85 -14.84
C THR A 139 -14.76 -11.77 -13.74
N ALA A 140 -14.96 -12.83 -12.93
CA ALA A 140 -15.83 -12.75 -11.76
C ALA A 140 -15.34 -11.62 -10.86
N GLU A 141 -16.05 -10.50 -10.93
CA GLU A 141 -16.08 -9.48 -9.90
C GLU A 141 -16.84 -10.12 -8.75
N ASP A 142 -16.11 -10.56 -7.72
CA ASP A 142 -16.65 -11.11 -6.48
C ASP A 142 -18.05 -11.74 -6.64
N GLU A 143 -18.20 -12.76 -7.51
CA GLU A 143 -19.47 -13.51 -7.60
C GLU A 143 -19.66 -14.45 -6.40
N ALA A 144 -18.68 -14.51 -5.48
CA ALA A 144 -18.89 -14.96 -4.11
C ALA A 144 -19.43 -13.86 -3.17
N VAL A 145 -19.70 -12.64 -3.68
CA VAL A 145 -20.33 -11.50 -2.98
C VAL A 145 -21.29 -10.73 -3.92
N ALA A 146 -21.95 -11.41 -4.87
CA ALA A 146 -22.98 -10.82 -5.74
C ALA A 146 -24.26 -11.67 -5.88
N THR A 147 -24.53 -12.60 -4.97
CA THR A 147 -25.84 -12.52 -4.33
C THR A 147 -25.74 -11.35 -3.36
N ALA A 148 -26.75 -10.49 -3.31
CA ALA A 148 -26.85 -9.50 -2.26
C ALA A 148 -26.62 -10.21 -0.91
N ALA A 149 -25.40 -10.11 -0.38
CA ALA A 149 -25.24 -10.11 1.05
C ALA A 149 -26.17 -8.98 1.48
N PRO A 150 -27.17 -9.25 2.34
CA PRO A 150 -28.03 -8.18 2.81
C PRO A 150 -27.11 -7.05 3.25
N ALA A 151 -27.45 -5.81 2.85
CA ALA A 151 -26.76 -4.62 3.36
C ALA A 151 -26.51 -4.87 4.85
N LEU A 152 -25.24 -4.87 5.27
CA LEU A 152 -24.90 -5.31 6.62
C LEU A 152 -25.86 -4.62 7.58
N GLU A 153 -26.64 -5.39 8.32
CA GLU A 153 -27.58 -4.79 9.26
C GLU A 153 -26.88 -4.59 10.59
N ASP A 154 -27.48 -3.78 11.44
CA ASP A 154 -27.01 -3.77 12.81
C ASP A 154 -27.24 -5.11 13.47
N PHE A 155 -26.32 -5.47 14.35
CA PHE A 155 -26.63 -6.45 15.38
C PHE A 155 -27.54 -5.86 16.48
N PRO A 156 -28.37 -6.69 17.15
CA PRO A 156 -29.28 -6.23 18.19
C PRO A 156 -28.58 -5.47 19.33
N LEU A 157 -27.38 -5.90 19.71
CA LEU A 157 -26.55 -5.20 20.67
C LEU A 157 -25.82 -4.06 19.98
N GLY A 158 -26.28 -2.83 20.22
CA GLY A 158 -25.68 -1.63 19.67
C GLY A 158 -25.51 -0.48 20.66
N ARG A 159 -24.64 0.46 20.29
CA ARG A 159 -24.34 1.70 21.01
C ARG A 159 -24.10 2.81 20.01
N GLU A 160 -24.60 4.01 20.32
CA GLU A 160 -24.30 5.19 19.54
C GLU A 160 -23.08 5.92 20.09
N VAL A 161 -22.29 6.50 19.19
CA VAL A 161 -21.13 7.30 19.53
C VAL A 161 -21.00 8.46 18.56
N ALA A 162 -20.85 9.66 19.09
CA ALA A 162 -20.55 10.84 18.30
C ALA A 162 -19.05 10.89 17.97
N LEU A 163 -18.72 11.15 16.71
CA LEU A 163 -17.34 11.41 16.29
C LEU A 163 -16.96 12.85 16.60
N ASN A 164 -16.13 13.03 17.63
CA ASN A 164 -15.63 14.35 18.03
C ASN A 164 -14.29 14.72 17.37
N TYR A 165 -13.82 13.96 16.38
CA TYR A 165 -12.58 14.25 15.65
C TYR A 165 -12.69 15.54 14.82
N PRO A 166 -11.69 16.43 14.84
CA PRO A 166 -11.64 17.57 13.91
C PRO A 166 -11.67 17.15 12.43
N ASN A 167 -11.05 16.01 12.10
CA ASN A 167 -10.84 15.54 10.72
C ASN A 167 -11.66 14.28 10.34
N GLY A 168 -12.60 13.84 11.19
CA GLY A 168 -13.42 12.64 10.93
C GLY A 168 -12.65 11.31 11.00
N LEU A 169 -13.28 10.22 10.52
CA LEU A 169 -12.74 8.86 10.56
C LEU A 169 -11.73 8.59 9.42
N HIS A 170 -10.54 9.20 9.51
CA HIS A 170 -9.47 9.00 8.54
C HIS A 170 -8.56 7.80 8.87
N ALA A 171 -7.53 7.55 8.05
CA ALA A 171 -6.75 6.30 8.07
C ALA A 171 -6.13 5.91 9.43
N ARG A 172 -5.77 6.90 10.27
CA ARG A 172 -5.15 6.66 11.58
C ARG A 172 -6.18 6.21 12.63
N PRO A 173 -7.29 6.94 12.87
CA PRO A 173 -8.40 6.45 13.69
C PRO A 173 -8.98 5.12 13.18
N ALA A 174 -9.20 4.98 11.86
CA ALA A 174 -9.73 3.76 11.25
C ALA A 174 -8.80 2.55 11.45
N GLY A 175 -7.48 2.75 11.35
CA GLY A 175 -6.48 1.71 11.60
C GLY A 175 -6.46 1.23 13.06
N GLN A 176 -6.41 2.16 14.01
CA GLN A 176 -6.44 1.82 15.45
C GLN A 176 -7.75 1.14 15.83
N TRP A 177 -8.86 1.61 15.26
CA TRP A 177 -10.17 1.01 15.46
C TRP A 177 -10.22 -0.43 14.97
N ALA A 178 -9.89 -0.66 13.70
CA ALA A 178 -9.91 -2.01 13.11
C ALA A 178 -8.98 -2.95 13.90
N GLN A 179 -7.81 -2.47 14.32
CA GLN A 179 -6.89 -3.25 15.14
C GLN A 179 -7.47 -3.59 16.51
N THR A 180 -8.21 -2.68 17.15
CA THR A 180 -8.93 -2.97 18.41
C THR A 180 -10.07 -3.97 18.16
N ALA A 181 -10.86 -3.80 17.11
CA ALA A 181 -11.97 -4.68 16.76
C ALA A 181 -11.50 -6.12 16.46
N GLN A 182 -10.34 -6.27 15.81
CA GLN A 182 -9.75 -7.58 15.47
C GLN A 182 -9.34 -8.41 16.68
N ARG A 183 -9.19 -7.81 17.88
CA ARG A 183 -8.86 -8.53 19.12
C ARG A 183 -10.02 -9.36 19.67
N PHE A 184 -11.23 -9.06 19.23
CA PHE A 184 -12.45 -9.70 19.71
C PHE A 184 -12.93 -10.75 18.72
N ALA A 185 -13.49 -11.84 19.22
CA ALA A 185 -14.14 -12.86 18.41
C ALA A 185 -15.44 -12.33 17.79
N ALA A 186 -16.13 -11.41 18.47
CA ALA A 186 -17.37 -10.79 18.03
C ALA A 186 -17.23 -10.14 16.65
N ARG A 187 -18.25 -10.31 15.83
CA ARG A 187 -18.45 -9.53 14.61
C ARG A 187 -18.87 -8.13 15.03
N VAL A 188 -18.32 -7.13 14.37
CA VAL A 188 -18.59 -5.72 14.68
C VAL A 188 -19.00 -5.02 13.40
N HIS A 189 -20.13 -4.36 13.40
CA HIS A 189 -20.56 -3.47 12.32
C HIS A 189 -20.59 -2.02 12.81
N VAL A 190 -20.38 -1.09 11.87
CA VAL A 190 -20.42 0.35 12.11
C VAL A 190 -21.32 0.98 11.06
N ARG A 191 -22.35 1.71 11.51
CA ARG A 191 -23.21 2.51 10.64
C ARG A 191 -22.89 3.98 10.73
N CYS A 192 -22.86 4.65 9.58
CA CYS A 192 -22.96 6.11 9.45
C CYS A 192 -24.06 6.43 8.43
N GLY A 193 -25.10 7.17 8.84
CA GLY A 193 -26.25 7.43 7.96
C GLY A 193 -26.95 6.13 7.54
N SER A 194 -27.03 5.86 6.24
CA SER A 194 -27.59 4.63 5.67
C SER A 194 -26.55 3.51 5.45
N THR A 195 -25.27 3.81 5.58
CA THR A 195 -24.19 2.89 5.20
C THR A 195 -23.70 2.12 6.42
N VAL A 196 -23.67 0.79 6.32
CA VAL A 196 -23.15 -0.11 7.36
C VAL A 196 -21.97 -0.89 6.82
N VAL A 197 -20.89 -0.94 7.59
CA VAL A 197 -19.63 -1.58 7.19
C VAL A 197 -19.10 -2.49 8.29
N ASP A 198 -18.19 -3.39 7.93
CA ASP A 198 -17.43 -4.21 8.89
C ASP A 198 -16.42 -3.35 9.66
N GLY A 199 -16.57 -3.29 10.98
CA GLY A 199 -15.71 -2.54 11.89
C GLY A 199 -14.31 -3.13 12.07
N LYS A 200 -14.04 -4.32 11.55
CA LYS A 200 -12.69 -4.93 11.50
C LYS A 200 -11.92 -4.59 10.22
N ASN A 201 -12.59 -4.01 9.22
CA ASN A 201 -12.00 -3.70 7.93
C ASN A 201 -11.71 -2.20 7.80
N VAL A 202 -10.42 -1.85 7.76
CA VAL A 202 -9.95 -0.45 7.64
C VAL A 202 -10.49 0.22 6.36
N ALA A 203 -10.49 -0.47 5.23
CA ALA A 203 -10.97 0.10 3.97
C ALA A 203 -12.47 0.37 4.00
N ALA A 204 -13.24 -0.53 4.64
CA ALA A 204 -14.68 -0.35 4.80
C ALA A 204 -14.99 0.81 5.76
N LEU A 205 -14.25 0.95 6.86
CA LEU A 205 -14.37 2.11 7.76
C LEU A 205 -14.07 3.43 7.07
N LEU A 206 -13.04 3.49 6.21
CA LEU A 206 -12.73 4.69 5.43
C LEU A 206 -13.84 5.07 4.46
N SER A 207 -14.55 4.08 3.90
CA SER A 207 -15.65 4.31 2.97
C SER A 207 -16.90 4.93 3.61
N LEU A 208 -17.01 4.95 4.95
CA LEU A 208 -18.12 5.60 5.65
C LEU A 208 -18.15 7.13 5.47
N GLY A 209 -17.02 7.76 5.14
CA GLY A 209 -16.94 9.22 4.99
C GLY A 209 -17.37 10.00 6.23
N ALA A 210 -17.27 9.39 7.42
CA ALA A 210 -17.83 9.94 8.64
C ALA A 210 -17.01 11.14 9.13
N GLY A 211 -17.56 12.35 8.90
CA GLY A 211 -16.94 13.62 9.28
C GLY A 211 -17.13 14.01 10.75
N ARG A 212 -16.64 15.19 11.12
CA ARG A 212 -16.80 15.77 12.45
C ARG A 212 -18.29 15.89 12.82
N GLY A 213 -18.67 15.40 13.99
CA GLY A 213 -20.05 15.44 14.49
C GLY A 213 -20.95 14.34 13.92
N ALA A 214 -20.44 13.44 13.07
CA ALA A 214 -21.23 12.31 12.60
C ALA A 214 -21.53 11.33 13.75
N THR A 215 -22.79 10.90 13.85
CA THR A 215 -23.21 9.87 14.79
C THR A 215 -22.99 8.50 14.16
N LEU A 216 -22.10 7.72 14.77
CA LEU A 216 -21.90 6.33 14.40
C LEU A 216 -22.74 5.43 15.30
N ARG A 217 -23.35 4.40 14.71
CA ARG A 217 -23.94 3.31 15.45
C ARG A 217 -23.05 2.09 15.37
N LEU A 218 -22.54 1.68 16.52
CA LEU A 218 -21.72 0.49 16.69
C LEU A 218 -22.65 -0.66 17.05
N SER A 219 -22.53 -1.79 16.37
CA SER A 219 -23.26 -2.99 16.74
C SER A 219 -22.34 -4.21 16.70
N ALA A 220 -22.53 -5.15 17.62
CA ALA A 220 -21.69 -6.33 17.71
C ALA A 220 -22.49 -7.59 18.03
N GLN A 221 -22.02 -8.74 17.53
CA GLN A 221 -22.58 -10.06 17.82
C GLN A 221 -21.47 -11.07 18.04
N GLY A 222 -21.54 -11.79 19.16
CA GLY A 222 -20.56 -12.79 19.55
C GLY A 222 -20.38 -12.86 21.07
N PRO A 223 -19.51 -13.76 21.55
CA PRO A 223 -19.34 -14.04 22.98
C PRO A 223 -18.78 -12.87 23.78
N ASP A 224 -18.03 -11.97 23.13
CA ASP A 224 -17.36 -10.80 23.71
C ASP A 224 -17.90 -9.47 23.14
N ALA A 225 -19.13 -9.47 22.62
CA ALA A 225 -19.72 -8.33 21.91
C ALA A 225 -19.84 -7.05 22.77
N GLU A 226 -20.24 -7.16 24.04
CA GLU A 226 -20.31 -6.00 24.94
C GLU A 226 -18.93 -5.38 25.20
N GLU A 227 -17.92 -6.23 25.36
CA GLU A 227 -16.55 -5.80 25.64
C GLU A 227 -15.93 -5.16 24.39
N ALA A 228 -16.19 -5.72 23.21
CA ALA A 228 -15.81 -5.13 21.93
C ALA A 228 -16.41 -3.71 21.77
N LEU A 229 -17.72 -3.53 22.01
CA LEU A 229 -18.36 -2.22 21.90
C LEU A 229 -17.81 -1.22 22.91
N ARG A 230 -17.53 -1.66 24.15
CA ARG A 230 -16.95 -0.81 25.20
C ARG A 230 -15.54 -0.36 24.83
N ALA A 231 -14.70 -1.28 24.36
CA ALA A 231 -13.33 -1.00 23.95
C ALA A 231 -13.28 -0.05 22.75
N LEU A 232 -14.13 -0.28 21.75
CA LEU A 232 -14.21 0.59 20.56
C LEU A 232 -14.66 2.01 20.91
N ARG A 233 -15.68 2.15 21.76
CA ARG A 233 -16.08 3.47 22.26
C ARG A 233 -14.94 4.18 23.00
N ALA A 234 -14.19 3.47 23.84
CA ALA A 234 -13.07 4.05 24.57
C ALA A 234 -11.94 4.54 23.64
N VAL A 235 -11.66 3.81 22.55
CA VAL A 235 -10.70 4.23 21.52
C VAL A 235 -11.15 5.54 20.87
N ILE A 236 -12.45 5.69 20.59
CA ILE A 236 -12.98 6.89 19.94
C ILE A 236 -12.79 8.12 20.81
N VAL A 237 -13.22 8.02 22.07
CA VAL A 237 -13.11 9.11 23.04
C VAL A 237 -11.64 9.51 23.25
N ARG A 238 -10.77 8.52 23.50
CA ARG A 238 -9.34 8.76 23.74
C ARG A 238 -8.66 9.45 22.56
N LEU A 239 -8.95 9.04 21.33
CA LEU A 239 -8.39 9.67 20.13
C LEU A 239 -8.94 11.09 19.92
N GLY A 240 -10.21 11.32 20.24
CA GLY A 240 -10.84 12.65 20.14
C GLY A 240 -10.21 13.64 21.11
N ASP A 241 -9.99 13.22 22.36
CA ASP A 241 -9.36 14.06 23.38
C ASP A 241 -7.90 14.40 23.02
N GLU A 242 -7.17 13.46 22.40
CA GLU A 242 -5.81 13.69 21.94
C GLU A 242 -5.74 14.71 20.80
N GLU A 243 -6.55 14.54 19.76
CA GLU A 243 -6.59 15.45 18.61
C GLU A 243 -7.08 16.85 18.99
N ALA A 244 -8.09 16.94 19.86
CA ALA A 244 -8.56 18.23 20.39
C ALA A 244 -7.47 18.96 21.18
N ARG A 245 -6.73 18.23 22.03
CA ARG A 245 -5.60 18.79 22.78
C ARG A 245 -4.50 19.30 21.84
N GLN A 246 -4.15 18.53 20.80
CA GLN A 246 -3.15 18.96 19.81
C GLN A 246 -3.60 20.19 19.03
N ALA A 247 -4.86 20.25 18.60
CA ALA A 247 -5.41 21.42 17.93
C ALA A 247 -5.39 22.67 18.82
N GLN A 248 -5.72 22.52 20.11
CA GLN A 248 -5.69 23.63 21.06
C GLN A 248 -4.27 24.12 21.36
N LEU A 249 -3.30 23.20 21.48
CA LEU A 249 -1.88 23.54 21.63
C LEU A 249 -1.34 24.26 20.39
N ALA A 250 -1.69 23.78 19.18
CA ALA A 250 -1.31 24.43 17.93
C ALA A 250 -1.91 25.85 17.82
N ALA A 251 -3.20 26.01 18.13
CA ALA A 251 -3.87 27.31 18.14
C ALA A 251 -3.24 28.28 19.15
N SER A 252 -2.86 27.77 20.33
CA SER A 252 -2.20 28.56 21.38
C SER A 252 -0.79 29.01 20.97
N ARG A 253 -0.02 28.15 20.29
CA ARG A 253 1.29 28.52 19.73
C ARG A 253 1.16 29.57 18.63
N GLN A 254 0.14 29.45 17.78
CA GLN A 254 -0.09 30.38 16.68
C GLN A 254 -0.54 31.75 17.18
N SER A 255 -1.41 31.81 18.20
CA SER A 255 -1.80 33.09 18.82
C SER A 255 -0.64 33.76 19.55
N GLN A 256 0.21 32.99 20.24
CA GLN A 256 1.46 33.52 20.83
C GLN A 256 2.42 34.06 19.76
N ALA A 257 2.55 33.38 18.61
CA ALA A 257 3.39 33.82 17.50
C ALA A 257 2.87 35.12 16.85
N GLN A 258 1.55 35.28 16.70
CA GLN A 258 0.95 36.52 16.22
C GLN A 258 1.09 37.67 17.24
N GLY A 259 1.02 37.39 18.55
CA GLY A 259 1.18 38.39 19.61
C GLY A 259 2.57 39.04 19.65
N LEU A 260 3.62 38.26 19.35
CA LEU A 260 5.01 38.77 19.28
C LEU A 260 5.18 39.89 18.25
N GLY A 261 4.52 39.81 17.10
CA GLY A 261 4.55 40.87 16.07
C GLY A 261 3.98 42.18 16.59
N SER A 262 2.90 42.13 17.38
CA SER A 262 2.31 43.34 17.98
C SER A 262 3.20 43.97 19.07
N ALA A 263 3.94 43.15 19.81
CA ALA A 263 4.82 43.62 20.89
C ALA A 263 6.14 44.21 20.36
N LEU A 264 6.61 43.72 19.22
CA LEU A 264 7.83 44.21 18.56
C LEU A 264 7.60 45.47 17.73
N GLY A 265 6.36 45.74 17.31
CA GLY A 265 6.02 46.93 16.50
C GLY A 265 6.85 47.01 15.22
N ASP A 266 7.49 48.16 14.99
CA ASP A 266 8.36 48.41 13.83
C ASP A 266 9.83 48.02 14.06
N TRP A 267 10.12 47.31 15.15
CA TRP A 267 11.49 46.89 15.45
C TRP A 267 12.05 46.02 14.33
N GLN A 268 13.19 46.43 13.78
CA GLN A 268 13.95 45.67 12.79
C GLN A 268 15.33 45.32 13.36
N PRO A 269 15.78 44.07 13.25
CA PRO A 269 17.11 43.69 13.71
C PRO A 269 18.18 44.36 12.84
N THR A 270 19.14 45.02 13.47
CA THR A 270 20.35 45.48 12.78
C THR A 270 21.27 44.29 12.55
N ALA A 271 21.23 43.71 11.35
CA ALA A 271 22.02 42.52 11.00
C ALA A 271 22.75 42.70 9.67
N ARG A 272 23.89 42.00 9.51
CA ARG A 272 24.61 41.94 8.23
C ARG A 272 23.81 41.24 7.13
N GLN A 273 23.00 40.25 7.51
CA GLN A 273 22.12 39.50 6.62
C GLN A 273 20.82 39.21 7.34
N THR A 274 19.71 39.32 6.62
CA THR A 274 18.37 39.00 7.09
C THR A 274 17.73 38.00 6.14
N PHE A 275 17.04 37.01 6.72
CA PHE A 275 16.25 36.03 5.98
C PHE A 275 14.83 36.10 6.50
N THR A 276 13.86 35.99 5.59
CA THR A 276 12.44 35.92 5.94
C THR A 276 11.93 34.51 5.68
N GLY A 277 11.02 34.04 6.52
CA GLY A 277 10.48 32.69 6.46
C GLY A 277 9.13 32.57 7.18
N ILE A 278 8.56 31.38 7.16
CA ILE A 278 7.30 31.08 7.86
C ILE A 278 7.62 30.77 9.32
N ALA A 279 7.05 31.51 10.27
CA ALA A 279 7.27 31.28 11.69
C ALA A 279 6.65 29.94 12.14
N ALA A 280 7.50 29.00 12.55
CA ALA A 280 7.07 27.68 13.05
C ALA A 280 6.86 27.65 14.57
N SER A 281 7.58 28.49 15.32
CA SER A 281 7.45 28.65 16.77
C SER A 281 7.58 30.13 17.16
N PRO A 282 6.79 30.63 18.12
CA PRO A 282 7.02 31.94 18.70
C PRO A 282 8.37 32.01 19.43
N GLY A 283 8.98 33.19 19.45
CA GLY A 283 10.12 33.53 20.31
C GLY A 283 11.19 34.39 19.62
N LEU A 284 12.09 34.96 20.43
CA LEU A 284 13.33 35.59 19.97
C LEU A 284 14.51 34.75 20.48
N VAL A 285 15.42 34.37 19.59
CA VAL A 285 16.58 33.55 19.91
C VAL A 285 17.85 34.31 19.57
N ILE A 286 18.79 34.37 20.51
CA ILE A 286 20.14 34.90 20.32
C ILE A 286 21.10 33.77 20.64
N GLY A 287 21.91 33.36 19.66
CA GLY A 287 22.83 32.24 19.84
C GLY A 287 23.73 32.00 18.64
N THR A 288 24.57 30.97 18.75
CA THR A 288 25.48 30.55 17.70
C THR A 288 24.70 29.78 16.62
N LEU A 289 24.88 30.18 15.36
CA LEU A 289 24.38 29.41 14.22
C LEU A 289 25.15 28.09 14.13
N VAL A 290 24.45 26.97 14.28
CA VAL A 290 25.00 25.63 14.05
C VAL A 290 24.37 25.08 12.78
N GLN A 291 25.19 24.82 11.76
CA GLN A 291 24.74 24.18 10.54
C GLN A 291 24.72 22.67 10.75
N ALA A 292 23.52 22.10 10.80
CA ALA A 292 23.34 20.66 10.79
C ALA A 292 23.51 20.15 9.35
N GLU A 293 24.71 19.72 8.98
CA GLU A 293 24.95 19.02 7.72
C GLU A 293 24.55 17.55 7.86
N GLY A 294 23.51 17.15 7.13
CA GLY A 294 23.24 15.73 6.90
C GLY A 294 24.23 15.23 5.85
N ALA A 295 25.09 14.27 6.21
CA ALA A 295 25.92 13.59 5.21
C ALA A 295 25.00 12.89 4.20
N ALA A 296 25.13 13.22 2.92
CA ALA A 296 24.45 12.50 1.85
C ALA A 296 24.95 11.05 1.85
N LEU A 297 24.05 10.09 2.05
CA LEU A 297 24.40 8.68 2.01
C LEU A 297 24.61 8.26 0.57
N GLU A 298 25.86 8.17 0.16
CA GLU A 298 26.24 7.56 -1.12
C GLU A 298 26.10 6.04 -1.02
N VAL A 299 25.00 5.53 -1.54
CA VAL A 299 24.77 4.10 -1.70
C VAL A 299 25.21 3.68 -3.10
N GLU A 300 26.22 2.82 -3.17
CA GLU A 300 26.61 2.15 -4.41
C GLU A 300 25.78 0.88 -4.63
N ASP A 301 25.54 0.53 -5.89
CA ASP A 301 24.91 -0.74 -6.23
C ASP A 301 25.95 -1.87 -6.20
N ARG A 302 26.02 -2.59 -5.08
CA ARG A 302 26.94 -3.71 -4.88
C ARG A 302 26.16 -4.96 -4.54
N TYR A 303 25.97 -5.83 -5.54
CA TYR A 303 25.31 -7.11 -5.37
C TYR A 303 26.32 -8.23 -5.14
N ARG A 304 26.08 -9.06 -4.11
CA ARG A 304 26.86 -10.28 -3.84
C ARG A 304 26.07 -11.54 -4.20
N SER A 305 24.96 -11.78 -3.50
CA SER A 305 24.02 -12.87 -3.77
C SER A 305 22.70 -12.60 -3.05
N ALA A 306 21.59 -13.11 -3.60
CA ALA A 306 20.27 -12.88 -3.01
C ALA A 306 20.18 -13.28 -1.51
N PRO A 307 20.74 -14.42 -1.04
CA PRO A 307 20.72 -14.75 0.39
C PRO A 307 21.52 -13.75 1.26
N LEU A 308 22.71 -13.34 0.81
CA LEU A 308 23.55 -12.41 1.58
C LEU A 308 22.95 -11.00 1.62
N GLU A 309 22.34 -10.56 0.53
CA GLU A 309 21.64 -9.27 0.48
C GLU A 309 20.35 -9.30 1.30
N ALA A 310 19.60 -10.41 1.29
CA ALA A 310 18.43 -10.57 2.15
C ALA A 310 18.80 -10.53 3.65
N GLU A 311 19.88 -11.22 4.04
CA GLU A 311 20.38 -11.18 5.42
C GLU A 311 20.91 -9.79 5.81
N ALA A 312 21.56 -9.07 4.89
CA ALA A 312 21.99 -7.69 5.13
C ALA A 312 20.79 -6.75 5.35
N LEU A 313 19.77 -6.85 4.50
CA LEU A 313 18.51 -6.11 4.65
C LEU A 313 17.83 -6.40 5.99
N GLU A 314 17.70 -7.68 6.34
CA GLU A 314 17.04 -8.09 7.58
C GLU A 314 17.77 -7.53 8.81
N ARG A 315 19.10 -7.63 8.85
CA ARG A 315 19.91 -7.06 9.95
C ARG A 315 19.76 -5.55 10.05
N ALA A 316 19.85 -4.82 8.94
CA ALA A 316 19.69 -3.36 8.93
C ALA A 316 18.29 -2.93 9.40
N LEU A 317 17.25 -3.64 8.94
CA LEU A 317 15.87 -3.37 9.34
C LEU A 317 15.64 -3.65 10.82
N GLN A 318 16.16 -4.76 11.35
CA GLN A 318 16.08 -5.10 12.77
C GLN A 318 16.79 -4.05 13.64
N ALA A 319 17.98 -3.61 13.24
CA ALA A 319 18.75 -2.59 13.95
C ALA A 319 17.99 -1.24 13.99
N ALA A 320 17.48 -0.78 12.85
CA ALA A 320 16.72 0.46 12.76
C ALA A 320 15.40 0.42 13.57
N LEU A 321 14.70 -0.73 13.57
CA LEU A 321 13.50 -0.93 14.38
C LEU A 321 13.82 -0.90 15.88
N ALA A 322 14.89 -1.56 16.31
CA ALA A 322 15.33 -1.56 17.70
C ALA A 322 15.75 -0.15 18.18
N GLU A 323 16.41 0.63 17.31
CA GLU A 323 16.73 2.04 17.59
C GLU A 323 15.46 2.88 17.80
N LEU A 324 14.48 2.76 16.90
CA LEU A 324 13.21 3.49 17.00
C LEU A 324 12.40 3.10 18.25
N GLU A 325 12.39 1.81 18.60
CA GLU A 325 11.75 1.33 19.83
C GLU A 325 12.44 1.91 21.07
N THR A 326 13.77 1.97 21.08
CA THR A 326 14.56 2.60 22.16
C THR A 326 14.25 4.09 22.28
N LEU A 327 14.26 4.83 21.17
CA LEU A 327 13.93 6.26 21.14
C LEU A 327 12.49 6.51 21.61
N SER A 328 11.55 5.65 21.21
CA SER A 328 10.16 5.71 21.67
C SER A 328 10.06 5.49 23.19
N ALA A 329 10.76 4.50 23.73
CA ALA A 329 10.79 4.22 25.16
C ALA A 329 11.40 5.38 25.98
N GLN A 330 12.53 5.94 25.53
CA GLN A 330 13.17 7.09 26.16
C GLN A 330 12.27 8.33 26.14
N ALA A 331 11.59 8.60 25.03
CA ALA A 331 10.63 9.69 24.93
C ALA A 331 9.46 9.51 25.92
N ARG A 332 8.92 8.29 26.05
CA ARG A 332 7.87 7.99 27.05
C ARG A 332 8.36 8.21 28.48
N ALA A 333 9.56 7.70 28.81
CA ALA A 333 10.15 7.87 30.14
C ALA A 333 10.35 9.36 30.50
N ALA A 334 10.66 10.20 29.51
CA ALA A 334 10.80 11.64 29.66
C ALA A 334 9.46 12.41 29.59
N GLY A 335 8.30 11.74 29.58
CA GLY A 335 6.98 12.37 29.49
C GLY A 335 6.65 12.99 28.11
N ARG A 336 7.46 12.72 27.08
CA ARG A 336 7.31 13.25 25.71
C ARG A 336 6.46 12.31 24.85
N THR A 337 5.18 12.19 25.20
CA THR A 337 4.24 11.24 24.57
C THR A 337 4.06 11.46 23.07
N GLU A 338 4.02 12.72 22.61
CA GLU A 338 3.90 13.03 21.18
C GLU A 338 5.11 12.51 20.39
N GLN A 339 6.32 12.78 20.90
CA GLN A 339 7.56 12.34 20.27
C GLN A 339 7.68 10.81 20.25
N ALA A 340 7.26 10.13 21.33
CA ALA A 340 7.18 8.68 21.36
C ALA A 340 6.22 8.11 20.29
N GLY A 341 5.11 8.82 20.03
CA GLY A 341 4.15 8.49 18.99
C GLY A 341 4.73 8.61 17.58
N ILE A 342 5.58 9.61 17.33
CA ILE A 342 6.29 9.78 16.05
C ILE A 342 7.21 8.58 15.78
N PHE A 343 8.07 8.20 16.73
CA PHE A 343 8.97 7.06 16.56
C PHE A 343 8.22 5.73 16.36
N HIS A 344 7.08 5.55 17.06
CA HIS A 344 6.23 4.38 16.85
C HIS A 344 5.63 4.35 15.44
N ALA A 345 5.22 5.51 14.91
CA ALA A 345 4.74 5.61 13.53
C ALA A 345 5.85 5.30 12.51
N HIS A 346 7.07 5.80 12.72
CA HIS A 346 8.22 5.50 11.86
C HIS A 346 8.50 3.99 11.81
N ALA A 347 8.45 3.29 12.95
CA ALA A 347 8.61 1.84 12.99
C ALA A 347 7.52 1.11 12.19
N GLY A 348 6.30 1.64 12.18
CA GLY A 348 5.20 1.13 11.34
C GLY A 348 5.48 1.29 9.84
N LEU A 349 6.05 2.41 9.41
CA LEU A 349 6.40 2.67 8.01
C LEU A 349 7.47 1.68 7.50
N LEU A 350 8.46 1.34 8.34
CA LEU A 350 9.51 0.38 7.99
C LEU A 350 8.99 -1.06 7.83
N ARG A 351 7.82 -1.37 8.38
CA ARG A 351 7.14 -2.68 8.27
C ARG A 351 6.14 -2.72 7.10
N ASP A 352 6.08 -1.70 6.26
CA ASP A 352 5.19 -1.64 5.10
C ASP A 352 5.50 -2.77 4.11
N ALA A 353 4.55 -3.68 3.93
CA ALA A 353 4.74 -4.86 3.09
C ALA A 353 5.03 -4.51 1.62
N ALA A 354 4.46 -3.40 1.11
CA ALA A 354 4.69 -2.99 -0.27
C ALA A 354 6.12 -2.46 -0.47
N LEU A 355 6.64 -1.68 0.49
CA LEU A 355 8.06 -1.27 0.51
C LEU A 355 8.98 -2.51 0.54
N LEU A 356 8.75 -3.42 1.48
CA LEU A 356 9.59 -4.63 1.61
C LEU A 356 9.56 -5.50 0.35
N GLN A 357 8.39 -5.66 -0.27
CA GLN A 357 8.26 -6.39 -1.54
C GLN A 357 9.03 -5.71 -2.68
N ALA A 358 9.02 -4.38 -2.76
CA ALA A 358 9.77 -3.64 -3.76
C ALA A 358 11.29 -3.82 -3.57
N VAL A 359 11.77 -3.78 -2.33
CA VAL A 359 13.19 -4.03 -2.00
C VAL A 359 13.59 -5.46 -2.32
N SER A 360 12.79 -6.45 -1.91
CA SER A 360 13.05 -7.86 -2.24
C SER A 360 13.10 -8.10 -3.75
N ARG A 361 12.25 -7.41 -4.52
CA ARG A 361 12.28 -7.47 -6.00
C ARG A 361 13.60 -6.95 -6.55
N GLY A 362 14.09 -5.80 -6.05
CA GLY A 362 15.39 -5.26 -6.44
C GLY A 362 16.54 -6.23 -6.16
N ILE A 363 16.53 -6.88 -4.99
CA ILE A 363 17.54 -7.89 -4.64
C ILE A 363 17.49 -9.10 -5.59
N VAL A 364 16.29 -9.60 -5.89
CA VAL A 364 16.10 -10.72 -6.84
C VAL A 364 16.53 -10.34 -8.27
N GLN A 365 16.44 -9.06 -8.62
CA GLN A 365 16.92 -8.50 -9.89
C GLN A 365 18.43 -8.31 -9.96
N GLY A 366 19.18 -8.64 -8.89
CA GLY A 366 20.64 -8.55 -8.87
C GLY A 366 21.17 -7.21 -8.37
N HIS A 367 20.39 -6.45 -7.60
CA HIS A 367 20.84 -5.22 -6.95
C HIS A 367 21.22 -5.44 -5.49
N GLY A 368 22.17 -4.66 -4.99
CA GLY A 368 22.56 -4.68 -3.56
C GLY A 368 21.41 -4.22 -2.65
N ALA A 369 21.36 -4.75 -1.41
CA ALA A 369 20.26 -4.47 -0.48
C ALA A 369 20.06 -2.98 -0.19
N ALA A 370 21.15 -2.25 0.05
CA ALA A 370 21.10 -0.82 0.32
C ALA A 370 20.61 -0.03 -0.91
N TRP A 371 21.03 -0.40 -2.12
CA TRP A 371 20.59 0.26 -3.34
C TRP A 371 19.10 0.01 -3.58
N ALA A 372 18.67 -1.25 -3.46
CA ALA A 372 17.27 -1.65 -3.62
C ALA A 372 16.37 -0.92 -2.61
N TRP A 373 16.84 -0.77 -1.37
CA TRP A 373 16.16 0.02 -0.34
C TRP A 373 16.03 1.49 -0.73
N ARG A 374 17.12 2.15 -1.10
CA ARG A 374 17.12 3.57 -1.47
C ARG A 374 16.21 3.83 -2.67
N HIS A 375 16.24 2.96 -3.67
CA HIS A 375 15.41 3.09 -4.87
C HIS A 375 13.91 2.95 -4.52
N ALA A 376 13.54 1.87 -3.82
CA ALA A 376 12.15 1.64 -3.42
C ALA A 376 11.61 2.74 -2.49
N LEU A 377 12.44 3.23 -1.56
CA LEU A 377 12.11 4.35 -0.70
C LEU A 377 11.88 5.64 -1.52
N GLY A 378 12.76 5.93 -2.49
CA GLY A 378 12.66 7.09 -3.35
C GLY A 378 11.36 7.12 -4.15
N GLU A 379 10.99 6.00 -4.78
CA GLU A 379 9.71 5.87 -5.50
C GLU A 379 8.50 6.11 -4.58
N ARG A 380 8.54 5.52 -3.37
CA ARG A 380 7.46 5.67 -2.40
C ARG A 380 7.33 7.11 -1.88
N VAL A 381 8.45 7.78 -1.62
CA VAL A 381 8.49 9.19 -1.21
C VAL A 381 7.97 10.09 -2.34
N ALA A 382 8.37 9.84 -3.59
CA ALA A 382 7.87 10.59 -4.74
C ALA A 382 6.36 10.43 -4.91
N ALA A 383 5.84 9.20 -4.82
CA ALA A 383 4.41 8.93 -4.87
C ALA A 383 3.64 9.62 -3.73
N GLN A 384 4.21 9.64 -2.52
CA GLN A 384 3.60 10.32 -1.37
C GLN A 384 3.55 11.85 -1.57
N ARG A 385 4.61 12.46 -2.11
CA ARG A 385 4.66 13.90 -2.42
C ARG A 385 3.68 14.33 -3.51
N ALA A 386 3.36 13.43 -4.44
CA ALA A 386 2.43 13.69 -5.53
C ALA A 386 0.95 13.69 -5.11
N LEU A 387 0.63 13.36 -3.84
CA LEU A 387 -0.75 13.39 -3.35
C LEU A 387 -1.28 14.83 -3.27
N PRO A 388 -2.55 15.06 -3.65
CA PRO A 388 -3.14 16.40 -3.66
C PRO A 388 -3.45 16.94 -2.25
N ASP A 389 -3.54 16.07 -1.24
CA ASP A 389 -3.72 16.47 0.16
C ASP A 389 -2.37 16.89 0.76
N ALA A 390 -2.25 18.16 1.13
CA ALA A 390 -1.01 18.74 1.68
C ALA A 390 -0.56 18.07 3.00
N THR A 391 -1.50 17.58 3.82
CA THR A 391 -1.20 16.87 5.08
C THR A 391 -0.65 15.48 4.80
N LEU A 392 -1.18 14.79 3.78
CA LEU A 392 -0.66 13.50 3.35
C LEU A 392 0.68 13.65 2.62
N ALA A 393 0.84 14.67 1.79
CA ALA A 393 2.10 14.97 1.11
C ALA A 393 3.23 15.29 2.10
N ALA A 394 2.92 16.01 3.19
CA ALA A 394 3.88 16.33 4.25
C ALA A 394 4.48 15.08 4.92
N ARG A 395 3.76 13.94 4.95
CA ARG A 395 4.26 12.66 5.51
C ARG A 395 5.37 12.02 4.69
N ALA A 396 5.66 12.52 3.49
CA ALA A 396 6.80 12.06 2.71
C ALA A 396 8.13 12.30 3.44
N ALA A 397 8.21 13.35 4.26
CA ALA A 397 9.39 13.63 5.09
C ALA A 397 9.57 12.57 6.18
N ASP A 398 8.50 12.15 6.85
CA ASP A 398 8.53 11.09 7.87
C ASP A 398 8.98 9.75 7.28
N LEU A 399 8.47 9.41 6.09
CA LEU A 399 8.87 8.22 5.35
C LEU A 399 10.36 8.26 4.97
N GLN A 400 10.83 9.41 4.50
CA GLN A 400 12.23 9.61 4.16
C GLN A 400 13.14 9.48 5.41
N ASP A 401 12.81 10.15 6.53
CA ASP A 401 13.61 10.04 7.77
C ASP A 401 13.66 8.61 8.31
N ALA A 402 12.51 7.94 8.35
CA ALA A 402 12.44 6.55 8.77
C ALA A 402 13.30 5.65 7.86
N GLY A 403 13.17 5.80 6.54
CA GLY A 403 13.87 4.97 5.57
C GLY A 403 15.38 5.21 5.52
N GLU A 404 15.84 6.45 5.70
CA GLU A 404 17.27 6.77 5.75
C GLU A 404 17.96 6.14 6.96
N ARG A 405 17.25 5.91 8.08
CA ARG A 405 17.82 5.21 9.24
C ARG A 405 18.26 3.80 8.92
N VAL A 406 17.54 3.10 8.05
CA VAL A 406 17.91 1.74 7.62
C VAL A 406 19.21 1.75 6.81
N LEU A 407 19.42 2.79 6.00
CA LEU A 407 20.66 2.94 5.21
C LEU A 407 21.88 3.29 6.06
N ARG A 408 21.70 3.74 7.30
CA ARG A 408 22.78 4.08 8.23
C ARG A 408 23.25 2.88 9.08
N GLN A 409 22.48 1.78 9.09
CA GLN A 409 22.85 0.52 9.76
C GLN A 409 23.71 -0.33 8.83
#